data_AF-A0A7J3XDD6-F1
#
_entry.id   AF-A0A7J3XDD6-F1
#
_cell.length_a   1.000
_cell.length_b   1.000
_cell.length_c   1.000
_cell.angle_alpha   90.00
_cell.angle_beta   90.00
_cell.angle_gamma   90.00
#
_symmetry.space_group_name_H-M   'P 1'
#
loop_
_entity.id
_entity.type
_entity.pdbx_description
1 polymer ?
#
loop_
_entity_poly.entity_id
_entity_poly.type
_entity_poly.pdbx_seq_one_letter_code
_entity_poly.pdbx_strand_id
1 'polypeptide(L)'
;MPYTFEPKERHAKAWGWFRISTKDAKVICRVIRKKPLKRVKRLLEDLLAKRRSLEGKYYTKAVMHIKRLLESCEKNAEYKGLDKEKLIVYASAHKGPTLIRARRKREHGIRFKSTNVEIILVEKS
;
A
#
# COMPACT_ATOMS: atom_id res chain seq x y z
N MET A 1 -9.05 -8.26 10.72
CA MET A 1 -8.28 -9.15 9.83
C MET A 1 -6.94 -9.42 10.49
N PRO A 2 -6.50 -10.69 10.58
CA PRO A 2 -5.13 -10.99 10.98
C PRO A 2 -4.18 -10.41 9.93
N TYR A 3 -3.08 -9.79 10.38
CA TYR A 3 -2.07 -9.26 9.47
C TYR A 3 -1.27 -10.41 8.87
N THR A 4 -0.82 -10.25 7.63
CA THR A 4 -0.01 -11.29 6.96
C THR A 4 1.36 -11.51 7.62
N PHE A 5 1.85 -10.50 8.34
CA PHE A 5 3.19 -10.49 8.92
C PHE A 5 3.14 -9.88 10.32
N GLU A 6 3.64 -10.61 11.30
CA GLU A 6 3.78 -10.15 12.69
C GLU A 6 5.25 -10.13 13.07
N PRO A 7 5.90 -8.96 13.02
CA PRO A 7 7.29 -8.83 13.44
C PRO A 7 7.39 -8.89 14.97
N LYS A 8 8.45 -9.55 15.47
CA LYS A 8 8.80 -9.57 16.90
C LYS A 8 9.38 -8.24 17.38
N GLU A 9 9.94 -7.46 16.46
CA GLU A 9 10.58 -6.15 16.71
C GLU A 9 9.54 -5.01 16.86
N ARG A 10 10.02 -3.83 17.28
CA ARG A 10 9.18 -2.61 17.36
C ARG A 10 8.68 -2.23 15.95
N HIS A 11 7.39 -1.96 15.85
CA HIS A 11 6.77 -1.71 14.55
C HIS A 11 5.50 -0.84 14.62
N ALA A 12 5.20 -0.19 13.50
CA ALA A 12 3.94 0.48 13.24
C ALA A 12 3.15 -0.24 12.15
N LYS A 13 1.82 -0.25 12.25
CA LYS A 13 0.93 -0.88 11.26
C LYS A 13 -0.04 0.16 10.71
N ALA A 14 -0.39 0.00 9.44
CA ALA A 14 -1.49 0.68 8.79
C ALA A 14 -2.20 -0.27 7.83
N TRP A 15 -3.52 -0.17 7.79
CA TRP A 15 -4.37 -0.96 6.91
C TRP A 15 -5.34 -0.03 6.18
N GLY A 16 -5.59 -0.30 4.90
CA GLY A 16 -6.52 0.48 4.09
C GLY A 16 -7.27 -0.36 3.08
N TRP A 17 -8.53 -0.01 2.88
CA TRP A 17 -9.38 -0.60 1.85
C TRP A 17 -9.58 0.39 0.69
N PHE A 18 -9.17 0.02 -0.52
CA PHE A 18 -9.12 0.92 -1.66
C PHE A 18 -9.81 0.34 -2.91
N ARG A 19 -10.44 1.22 -3.71
CA ARG A 19 -11.05 0.88 -5.02
C ARG A 19 -10.03 0.88 -6.15
N ILE A 20 -9.06 -0.02 -6.04
CA ILE A 20 -7.95 -0.23 -6.99
C ILE A 20 -7.89 -1.71 -7.42
N SER A 21 -7.18 -1.97 -8.52
CA SER A 21 -6.89 -3.34 -8.96
C SER A 21 -5.88 -4.00 -8.03
N THR A 22 -6.13 -5.25 -7.66
CA THR A 22 -5.24 -6.04 -6.82
C THR A 22 -3.91 -6.32 -7.50
N LYS A 23 -3.91 -6.54 -8.82
CA LYS A 23 -2.69 -6.78 -9.61
C LYS A 23 -1.74 -5.58 -9.55
N ASP A 24 -2.28 -4.39 -9.81
CA ASP A 24 -1.52 -3.14 -9.81
C ASP A 24 -0.92 -2.86 -8.41
N ALA A 25 -1.74 -3.04 -7.35
CA ALA A 25 -1.27 -2.90 -5.98
C ALA A 25 -0.18 -3.91 -5.63
N LYS A 26 -0.29 -5.17 -6.10
CA LYS A 26 0.72 -6.21 -5.86
C LYS A 26 2.06 -5.89 -6.52
N VAL A 27 2.07 -5.35 -7.73
CA VAL A 27 3.31 -4.94 -8.42
C VAL A 27 4.03 -3.88 -7.58
N ILE A 28 3.31 -2.84 -7.14
CA ILE A 28 3.90 -1.79 -6.30
C ILE A 28 4.37 -2.36 -4.96
N CYS A 29 3.53 -3.13 -4.27
CA CYS A 29 3.88 -3.77 -2.99
C CYS A 29 5.15 -4.62 -3.11
N ARG A 30 5.30 -5.39 -4.20
CA ARG A 30 6.50 -6.20 -4.46
C ARG A 30 7.76 -5.34 -4.56
N VAL A 31 7.67 -4.18 -5.19
CA VAL A 31 8.81 -3.28 -5.37
C VAL A 31 9.17 -2.55 -4.07
N ILE A 32 8.19 -2.13 -3.26
CA ILE A 32 8.46 -1.36 -2.03
C ILE A 32 8.85 -2.24 -0.83
N ARG A 33 8.49 -3.53 -0.86
CA ARG A 33 8.73 -4.47 0.25
C ARG A 33 10.23 -4.62 0.54
N LYS A 34 10.59 -4.66 1.82
CA LYS A 34 11.96 -4.76 2.36
C LYS A 34 12.88 -3.61 1.92
N LYS A 35 12.33 -2.41 1.63
CA LYS A 35 13.12 -1.20 1.34
C LYS A 35 13.03 -0.20 2.49
N PRO A 36 14.05 0.65 2.68
CA PRO A 36 14.00 1.71 3.69
C PRO A 36 12.96 2.78 3.31
N LEU A 37 12.33 3.39 4.31
CA LEU A 37 11.24 4.36 4.15
C LEU A 37 11.61 5.51 3.19
N LYS A 38 12.81 6.08 3.34
CA LYS A 38 13.33 7.19 2.51
C LYS A 38 13.37 6.83 1.02
N ARG A 39 13.78 5.60 0.68
CA ARG A 39 13.84 5.13 -0.70
C ARG A 39 12.45 4.91 -1.28
N VAL A 40 11.52 4.41 -0.46
CA VAL A 40 10.13 4.17 -0.89
C VAL A 40 9.42 5.47 -1.20
N LYS A 41 9.54 6.51 -0.36
CA LYS A 41 8.94 7.83 -0.61
C LYS A 41 9.39 8.41 -1.96
N ARG A 42 10.70 8.46 -2.19
CA ARG A 42 11.29 8.93 -3.45
C ARG A 42 10.74 8.16 -4.65
N LEU A 43 10.69 6.82 -4.55
CA LEU A 43 10.16 5.99 -5.63
C LEU A 43 8.69 6.29 -5.94
N LEU A 44 7.85 6.47 -4.92
CA LEU A 44 6.43 6.78 -5.11
C LEU A 44 6.24 8.17 -5.74
N GLU A 45 7.07 9.15 -5.37
CA GLU A 45 7.08 10.49 -5.98
C GLU A 45 7.52 10.43 -7.45
N ASP A 46 8.58 9.68 -7.77
CA ASP A 46 9.05 9.50 -9.14
C ASP A 46 8.00 8.84 -10.04
N LEU A 47 7.21 7.91 -9.49
CA LEU A 47 6.10 7.25 -10.19
C LEU A 47 4.94 8.22 -10.45
N LEU A 48 4.63 9.11 -9.50
CA LEU A 48 3.60 10.14 -9.69
C LEU A 48 4.05 11.20 -10.70
N ALA A 49 5.32 11.59 -10.66
CA ALA A 49 5.95 12.51 -11.60
C ALA A 49 6.22 11.89 -12.98
N LYS A 50 5.89 10.60 -13.18
CA LYS A 50 6.14 9.83 -14.41
C LYS A 50 7.61 9.78 -14.86
N ARG A 51 8.55 10.01 -13.95
CA ARG A 51 10.00 9.95 -14.22
C ARG A 51 10.50 8.52 -14.32
N ARG A 52 9.85 7.60 -13.60
CA ARG A 52 10.19 6.18 -13.57
C ARG A 52 8.95 5.35 -13.79
N SER A 53 9.04 4.33 -14.64
CA SER A 53 7.97 3.34 -14.84
C SER A 53 8.29 2.01 -14.15
N LEU A 54 7.25 1.31 -13.70
CA LEU A 54 7.31 -0.09 -13.28
C LEU A 54 6.62 -0.93 -14.36
N GLU A 55 7.32 -1.89 -14.96
CA GLU A 55 6.73 -2.77 -16.01
C GLU A 55 6.04 -1.97 -17.15
N GLY A 56 6.63 -0.83 -17.54
CA GLY A 56 6.08 0.05 -18.58
C GLY A 56 4.86 0.88 -18.15
N LYS A 57 4.46 0.85 -16.88
CA LYS A 57 3.32 1.61 -16.33
C LYS A 57 3.71 2.42 -15.10
N TYR A 58 2.94 3.48 -14.83
CA TYR A 58 3.16 4.36 -13.67
C TYR A 58 2.23 4.06 -12.48
N TYR A 59 1.11 3.37 -12.73
CA TYR A 59 0.11 2.99 -11.73
C TYR A 59 -0.38 4.15 -10.84
N THR A 60 -0.56 5.34 -11.43
CA THR A 60 -0.84 6.62 -10.73
C THR A 60 -1.90 6.52 -9.63
N LYS A 61 -3.03 5.87 -9.91
CA LYS A 61 -4.12 5.69 -8.94
C LYS A 61 -3.70 4.84 -7.74
N ALA A 62 -3.03 3.72 -7.97
CA ALA A 62 -2.60 2.82 -6.89
C ALA A 62 -1.49 3.45 -6.04
N VAL A 63 -0.53 4.13 -6.69
CA VAL A 63 0.56 4.87 -6.03
C VAL A 63 0.01 5.95 -5.09
N MET A 64 -1.00 6.70 -5.53
CA MET A 64 -1.65 7.74 -4.72
C MET A 64 -2.25 7.18 -3.41
N HIS A 65 -2.98 6.08 -3.49
CA HIS A 65 -3.57 5.45 -2.30
C HIS A 65 -2.49 4.86 -1.37
N ILE A 66 -1.46 4.22 -1.93
CA ILE A 66 -0.36 3.64 -1.16
C ILE A 66 0.47 4.73 -0.47
N LYS A 67 0.74 5.86 -1.15
CA LYS A 67 1.43 7.03 -0.56
C LYS A 67 0.67 7.56 0.65
N ARG A 68 -0.65 7.76 0.52
CA ARG A 68 -1.50 8.21 1.63
C ARG A 68 -1.49 7.22 2.80
N LEU A 69 -1.51 5.92 2.53
CA LEU A 69 -1.42 4.90 3.57
C LEU A 69 -0.05 4.90 4.26
N LEU A 70 1.02 5.11 3.51
CA LEU A 70 2.39 5.19 4.03
C LEU A 70 2.57 6.41 4.95
N GLU A 71 2.04 7.57 4.57
CA GLU A 71 2.04 8.79 5.40
C GLU A 71 1.26 8.58 6.71
N SER A 72 0.13 7.87 6.65
CA SER A 72 -0.60 7.47 7.86
C SER A 72 0.21 6.53 8.75
N CYS A 73 0.93 5.58 8.15
CA CYS A 73 1.77 4.64 8.89
C CYS A 73 2.98 5.32 9.55
N GLU A 74 3.55 6.33 8.89
CA GLU A 74 4.63 7.14 9.42
C GLU A 74 4.18 7.96 10.64
N LYS A 75 3.00 8.59 10.59
CA LYS A 75 2.43 9.26 11.76
C LYS A 75 2.23 8.30 12.93
N ASN A 76 1.77 7.08 12.65
CA ASN A 76 1.67 6.05 13.69
C ASN A 76 3.04 5.62 14.23
N ALA A 77 4.07 5.64 13.39
CA ALA A 77 5.44 5.31 13.82
C ALA A 77 6.03 6.40 14.71
N GLU A 78 5.81 7.66 14.35
CA GLU A 78 6.19 8.83 15.14
C GLU A 78 5.47 8.86 16.49
N TYR A 79 4.17 8.56 16.52
CA TYR A 79 3.41 8.44 17.77
C TYR A 79 3.98 7.35 18.71
N LYS A 80 4.54 6.28 18.14
CA LYS A 80 5.20 5.21 18.90
C LYS A 80 6.67 5.50 19.23
N GLY A 81 7.21 6.65 18.81
CA GLY A 81 8.61 7.04 19.05
C GLY A 81 9.64 6.18 18.30
N LEU A 82 9.29 5.60 17.14
CA LEU A 82 10.23 4.85 16.31
C LEU A 82 11.16 5.78 15.52
N ASP A 83 12.42 5.37 15.32
CA ASP A 83 13.39 6.14 14.53
C ASP A 83 13.13 6.01 13.02
N LYS A 84 12.80 7.14 12.36
CA LYS A 84 12.44 7.22 10.94
C LYS A 84 13.54 6.71 10.00
N GLU A 85 14.81 6.79 10.39
CA GLU A 85 15.93 6.39 9.52
C GLU A 85 16.09 4.87 9.42
N LYS A 86 15.71 4.16 10.48
CA LYS A 86 15.86 2.70 10.60
C LYS A 86 14.62 1.92 10.17
N LEU A 87 13.59 2.59 9.66
CA LEU A 87 12.33 1.95 9.26
C LEU A 87 12.43 1.24 7.92
N ILE A 88 12.11 -0.06 7.94
CA ILE A 88 11.95 -0.91 6.76
C ILE A 88 10.45 -1.12 6.48
N VAL A 89 10.08 -0.95 5.21
CA VAL A 89 8.70 -1.10 4.74
C VAL A 89 8.40 -2.56 4.40
N TYR A 90 7.42 -3.14 5.07
CA TYR A 90 6.77 -4.39 4.68
C TYR A 90 5.38 -4.07 4.15
N ALA A 91 5.12 -4.43 2.90
CA ALA A 91 3.84 -4.17 2.26
C ALA A 91 3.27 -5.45 1.63
N SER A 92 1.95 -5.61 1.75
CA SER A 92 1.17 -6.70 1.18
C SER A 92 -0.14 -6.15 0.62
N ALA A 93 -0.65 -6.77 -0.45
CA ALA A 93 -1.94 -6.41 -1.04
C ALA A 93 -2.78 -7.66 -1.32
N HIS A 94 -4.03 -7.64 -0.85
CA HIS A 94 -4.98 -8.75 -0.91
C HIS A 94 -6.27 -8.33 -1.60
N LYS A 95 -6.99 -9.30 -2.17
CA LYS A 95 -8.30 -9.03 -2.78
C LYS A 95 -9.32 -8.71 -1.69
N GLY A 96 -9.94 -7.54 -1.80
CA GLY A 96 -11.04 -7.14 -0.93
C GLY A 96 -12.39 -7.70 -1.38
N PRO A 97 -13.47 -7.38 -0.66
CA PRO A 97 -14.82 -7.80 -1.02
C PRO A 97 -15.21 -7.24 -2.39
N THR A 98 -15.83 -8.07 -3.23
CA THR A 98 -16.30 -7.61 -4.55
C THR A 98 -17.57 -6.79 -4.37
N LEU A 99 -17.45 -5.48 -4.51
CA LEU A 99 -18.61 -4.59 -4.46
C LEU A 99 -19.31 -4.59 -5.81
N ILE A 100 -20.65 -4.61 -5.79
CA ILE A 100 -21.46 -4.59 -7.01
C ILE A 100 -22.25 -3.29 -7.01
N ARG A 101 -22.14 -2.50 -8.09
CA ARG A 101 -23.07 -1.38 -8.30
C ARG A 101 -24.43 -1.94 -8.70
N ALA A 102 -25.43 -1.79 -7.85
CA ALA A 102 -26.80 -2.14 -8.20
C ALA A 102 -27.27 -1.31 -9.41
N ARG A 103 -27.93 -1.98 -10.35
CA ARG A 103 -28.58 -1.40 -11.53
C ARG A 103 -29.95 -2.06 -11.68
N ARG A 104 -30.85 -1.43 -12.46
CA ARG A 104 -32.22 -1.91 -12.67
C ARG A 104 -32.26 -3.36 -13.16
N LYS A 105 -31.33 -3.75 -14.04
CA LYS A 105 -31.09 -5.15 -14.42
C LYS A 105 -29.76 -5.63 -13.84
N ARG A 106 -29.77 -6.82 -13.24
CA ARG A 106 -28.60 -7.42 -12.57
C ARG A 106 -27.42 -7.69 -13.51
N GLU A 107 -27.71 -8.00 -14.77
CA GLU A 107 -26.73 -8.24 -15.84
C GLU A 107 -25.84 -7.02 -16.12
N HIS A 108 -26.39 -5.82 -16.00
CA HIS A 108 -25.66 -4.56 -16.19
C HIS A 108 -24.91 -4.10 -14.92
N GLY A 109 -24.87 -4.92 -13.87
CA GLY A 109 -24.18 -4.61 -12.61
C GLY A 109 -22.66 -4.59 -12.79
N ILE A 110 -22.02 -3.47 -12.46
CA ILE A 110 -20.55 -3.36 -12.54
C ILE A 110 -19.94 -3.88 -11.24
N ARG A 111 -19.05 -4.88 -11.36
CA ARG A 111 -18.22 -5.35 -10.26
C ARG A 111 -17.04 -4.41 -10.06
N PHE A 112 -16.99 -3.74 -8.91
CA PHE A 112 -15.84 -2.93 -8.55
C PHE A 112 -14.69 -3.81 -8.08
N LYS A 113 -13.49 -3.42 -8.51
CA LYS A 113 -12.25 -3.94 -7.95
C LYS A 113 -12.01 -3.25 -6.61
N SER A 114 -11.83 -4.05 -5.56
CA SER A 114 -11.45 -3.57 -4.25
C SER A 114 -10.26 -4.38 -3.74
N THR A 115 -9.35 -3.69 -3.07
CA THR A 115 -8.08 -4.25 -2.60
C THR A 115 -7.85 -3.79 -1.18
N ASN A 116 -7.46 -4.73 -0.32
CA ASN A 116 -6.97 -4.45 1.02
C ASN A 116 -5.45 -4.32 0.94
N VAL A 117 -4.90 -3.24 1.47
CA VAL A 117 -3.46 -3.00 1.50
C VAL A 117 -3.02 -2.92 2.96
N GLU A 118 -1.98 -3.66 3.27
CA GLU A 118 -1.32 -3.69 4.58
C GLU A 118 0.08 -3.10 4.43
N ILE A 119 0.41 -2.13 5.27
CA ILE A 119 1.76 -1.58 5.40
C ILE A 119 2.18 -1.72 6.87
N ILE A 120 3.38 -2.28 7.07
CA ILE A 120 4.01 -2.44 8.36
C ILE A 120 5.39 -1.82 8.26
N LEU A 121 5.68 -0.87 9.13
CA LEU A 121 7.01 -0.29 9.29
C LEU A 121 7.68 -0.99 10.46
N VAL A 122 8.82 -1.63 10.21
CA VAL A 122 9.60 -2.33 11.24
C VAL A 122 10.87 -1.53 11.47
N GLU A 123 11.15 -1.22 12.72
CA GLU A 123 12.42 -0.64 13.13
C GLU A 123 13.47 -1.74 13.16
N LYS A 124 14.46 -1.62 12.28
CA LYS A 124 15.61 -2.51 12.32
C LYS A 124 16.41 -2.17 13.57
N SER A 125 16.55 -3.15 14.47
CA SER A 125 17.43 -3.05 15.65
C SER A 125 18.90 -2.90 15.24
#